data_AF-A0A2E8J5P9-F1
#
_entry.id   AF-A0A2E8J5P9-F1
#
_cell.length_a   1.000
_cell.length_b   1.000
_cell.length_c   1.000
_cell.angle_alpha   90.00
_cell.angle_beta   90.00
_cell.angle_gamma   90.00
#
_symmetry.space_group_name_H-M   'P 1'
#
loop_
_entity.id
_entity.type
_entity.pdbx_description
1 polymer ?
#
loop_
_entity_poly.entity_id
_entity_poly.type
_entity_poly.pdbx_seq_one_letter_code
_entity_poly.pdbx_strand_id
1 'polypeptide(L)'
;MKKKDQLPSWILHIGAVILLACQPALAKSIDKPALVVMIAVDQLRRDRLQNDFPGGLGRLIRQGKVFASAQKNDAVTSTCPGHAVMLTGVNPAKAGIPGNRYIDHRSWESRSCVYDDNNANRVFGAESNRSPKNLLVTTLGD
;
A
#
# COMPACT_ATOMS: atom_id res chain seq x y z
N MET A 1 -69.19 -18.36 25.99
CA MET A 1 -68.97 -17.59 24.75
C MET A 1 -67.62 -16.87 24.85
N LYS A 2 -66.51 -17.54 24.49
CA LYS A 2 -65.15 -16.96 24.54
C LYS A 2 -64.82 -16.38 23.16
N LYS A 3 -64.71 -15.06 23.04
CA LYS A 3 -64.20 -14.39 21.84
C LYS A 3 -62.73 -14.78 21.67
N LYS A 4 -62.38 -15.33 20.50
CA LYS A 4 -60.99 -15.50 20.08
C LYS A 4 -60.50 -14.14 19.60
N ASP A 5 -59.50 -13.60 20.29
CA ASP A 5 -58.83 -12.36 19.91
C ASP A 5 -58.09 -12.59 18.59
N GLN A 6 -58.70 -12.17 17.49
CA GLN A 6 -58.06 -12.17 16.18
C GLN A 6 -57.10 -10.98 16.13
N LEU A 7 -55.80 -11.28 16.12
CA LEU A 7 -54.77 -10.29 15.88
C LEU A 7 -55.02 -9.58 14.55
N PRO A 8 -54.88 -8.25 14.49
CA PRO A 8 -55.29 -7.48 13.33
C PRO A 8 -54.34 -7.72 12.14
N SER A 9 -54.92 -7.85 10.94
CA SER A 9 -54.24 -8.30 9.71
C SER A 9 -53.05 -7.44 9.28
N TRP A 10 -52.95 -6.20 9.77
CA TRP A 10 -51.82 -5.30 9.49
C TRP A 10 -50.50 -5.79 10.10
N ILE A 11 -50.53 -6.59 11.17
CA ILE A 11 -49.31 -7.17 11.79
C ILE A 11 -48.62 -8.14 10.83
N LEU A 12 -49.38 -8.89 10.01
CA LEU A 12 -48.83 -9.80 8.99
C LEU A 12 -48.14 -9.05 7.85
N HIS A 13 -48.59 -7.83 7.52
CA HIS A 13 -48.04 -7.05 6.41
C HIS A 13 -46.72 -6.36 6.79
N ILE A 14 -46.58 -5.93 8.06
CA ILE A 14 -45.31 -5.34 8.56
C ILE A 14 -44.21 -6.41 8.64
N GLY A 15 -44.54 -7.63 9.06
CA GLY A 15 -43.59 -8.74 9.11
C GLY A 15 -43.04 -9.14 7.73
N ALA A 16 -43.87 -9.08 6.68
CA ALA A 16 -43.46 -9.41 5.32
C ALA A 16 -42.51 -8.37 4.68
N VAL A 17 -42.65 -7.08 5.04
CA VAL A 17 -41.78 -6.00 4.52
C VAL A 17 -40.39 -6.04 5.16
N ILE A 18 -40.28 -6.46 6.44
CA ILE A 18 -38.99 -6.57 7.14
C ILE A 18 -38.17 -7.76 6.64
N LEU A 19 -38.81 -8.86 6.22
CA LEU A 19 -38.12 -10.04 5.68
C LEU A 19 -37.52 -9.81 4.27
N LEU A 20 -38.05 -8.88 3.47
CA LEU A 20 -37.54 -8.60 2.13
C LEU A 20 -36.27 -7.70 2.12
N ALA A 21 -35.97 -7.04 3.24
CA ALA A 21 -34.80 -6.16 3.37
C ALA A 21 -33.50 -6.89 3.74
N CYS A 22 -33.57 -8.20 4.02
CA CYS A 22 -32.42 -9.02 4.40
C CYS A 22 -32.04 -9.99 3.27
N GLN A 23 -31.78 -9.46 2.07
CA GLN A 23 -31.04 -10.24 1.08
C GLN A 23 -29.56 -10.21 1.48
N PRO A 24 -28.91 -11.38 1.73
CA PRO A 24 -27.47 -11.40 1.90
C PRO A 24 -26.87 -10.88 0.60
N ALA A 25 -26.18 -9.73 0.67
CA ALA A 25 -25.40 -9.26 -0.46
C ALA A 25 -24.41 -10.37 -0.80
N LEU A 26 -24.60 -11.04 -1.94
CA LEU A 26 -23.59 -11.94 -2.48
C LEU A 26 -22.32 -11.09 -2.61
N ALA A 27 -21.31 -11.39 -1.79
CA ALA A 27 -20.01 -10.79 -1.91
C ALA A 27 -19.52 -11.12 -3.33
N LYS A 28 -19.47 -10.11 -4.19
CA LYS A 28 -18.86 -10.23 -5.51
C LYS A 28 -17.45 -10.76 -5.29
N SER A 29 -17.13 -11.93 -5.86
CA SER A 29 -15.77 -12.46 -5.79
C SER A 29 -14.84 -11.39 -6.33
N ILE A 30 -13.91 -10.92 -5.49
CA ILE A 30 -12.87 -10.02 -5.95
C ILE A 30 -11.93 -10.90 -6.76
N ASP A 31 -12.02 -10.79 -8.08
CA ASP A 31 -11.06 -11.45 -8.96
C ASP A 31 -9.66 -10.98 -8.57
N LYS A 32 -8.83 -11.94 -8.16
CA LYS A 32 -7.44 -11.66 -7.77
C LYS A 32 -6.72 -11.12 -9.01
N PRO A 33 -6.05 -9.95 -8.92
CA PRO A 33 -5.29 -9.44 -10.05
C PRO A 33 -4.17 -10.43 -10.40
N ALA A 34 -4.06 -10.76 -11.69
CA ALA A 34 -2.99 -11.62 -12.21
C ALA A 34 -1.61 -10.95 -12.14
N LEU A 35 -1.58 -9.62 -12.14
CA LEU A 35 -0.36 -8.81 -12.06
C LEU A 35 -0.62 -7.56 -11.22
N VAL A 36 0.31 -7.27 -10.32
CA VAL A 36 0.37 -6.01 -9.59
C VAL A 36 1.59 -5.24 -10.08
N VAL A 37 1.38 -4.01 -10.54
CA VAL A 37 2.47 -3.10 -10.95
C VAL A 37 2.54 -1.96 -9.97
N MET A 38 3.68 -1.82 -9.31
CA MET A 38 3.94 -0.75 -8.35
C MET A 38 4.93 0.24 -8.97
N ILE A 39 4.51 1.50 -9.09
CA ILE A 39 5.29 2.57 -9.72
C ILE A 39 5.59 3.63 -8.67
N ALA A 40 6.88 3.81 -8.36
CA ALA A 40 7.37 4.94 -7.57
C ALA A 40 7.98 5.98 -8.51
N VAL A 41 7.54 7.23 -8.41
CA VAL A 41 8.15 8.35 -9.14
C VAL A 41 8.92 9.20 -8.14
N ASP A 42 10.25 9.19 -8.24
CA ASP A 42 11.10 9.91 -7.29
C ASP A 42 10.84 11.42 -7.36
N GLN A 43 10.83 12.06 -6.19
CA GLN A 43 10.57 13.49 -6.01
C GLN A 43 9.23 14.03 -6.58
N LEU A 44 8.26 13.17 -6.93
CA LEU A 44 6.97 13.64 -7.44
C LEU A 44 6.07 14.16 -6.31
N ARG A 45 5.96 15.49 -6.20
CA ARG A 45 5.03 16.13 -5.28
C ARG A 45 3.58 16.06 -5.78
N ARG A 46 2.64 15.89 -4.85
CA ARG A 46 1.20 15.77 -5.14
C ARG A 46 0.60 16.97 -5.86
N ASP A 47 1.07 18.18 -5.55
CA ASP A 47 0.58 19.44 -6.16
C ASP A 47 0.91 19.57 -7.65
N ARG A 48 1.81 18.72 -8.18
CA ARG A 48 2.10 18.62 -9.62
C ARG A 48 1.08 17.80 -10.39
N LEU A 49 0.22 17.03 -9.69
CA LEU A 49 -0.75 16.13 -10.29
C LEU A 49 -2.15 16.72 -10.21
N GLN A 50 -2.54 17.42 -11.27
CA GLN A 50 -3.88 18.00 -11.44
C GLN A 50 -4.83 17.02 -12.15
N ASN A 51 -6.14 17.27 -12.10
CA ASN A 51 -7.16 16.37 -12.66
C ASN A 51 -7.08 16.26 -14.19
N ASP A 52 -6.57 17.30 -14.85
CA ASP A 52 -6.37 17.41 -16.30
C ASP A 52 -5.01 16.88 -16.78
N PHE A 53 -4.19 16.28 -15.90
CA PHE A 53 -2.87 15.78 -16.26
C PHE A 53 -2.96 14.81 -17.46
N PRO A 54 -2.07 14.91 -18.46
CA PRO A 54 -2.15 14.08 -19.66
C PRO A 54 -1.60 12.66 -19.44
N GLY A 55 -1.85 11.79 -20.42
CA GLY A 55 -1.23 10.46 -20.50
C GLY A 55 -1.58 9.49 -19.37
N GLY A 56 -0.65 8.57 -19.07
CA GLY A 56 -0.86 7.46 -18.14
C GLY A 56 -1.14 7.88 -16.70
N LEU A 57 -0.35 8.82 -16.15
CA LEU A 57 -0.59 9.35 -14.81
C LEU A 57 -1.94 10.08 -14.73
N GLY A 58 -2.31 10.81 -15.78
CA GLY A 58 -3.64 11.40 -15.93
C GLY A 58 -4.78 10.39 -15.87
N ARG A 59 -4.62 9.26 -16.56
CA ARG A 59 -5.58 8.15 -16.52
C ARG A 59 -5.74 7.61 -15.10
N LEU A 60 -4.64 7.41 -14.36
CA LEU A 60 -4.68 6.95 -12.96
C LEU A 60 -5.42 7.95 -12.05
N ILE A 61 -5.26 9.25 -12.28
CA ILE A 61 -5.98 10.29 -11.51
C ILE A 61 -7.48 10.26 -11.80
N ARG A 62 -7.89 10.14 -13.07
CA ARG A 62 -9.30 10.21 -13.47
C ARG A 62 -10.08 8.92 -13.25
N GLN A 63 -9.43 7.76 -13.37
CA GLN A 63 -10.10 6.45 -13.35
C GLN A 63 -9.70 5.57 -12.16
N GLY A 64 -8.65 5.94 -11.42
CA GLY A 64 -8.17 5.20 -10.27
C GLY A 64 -8.75 5.68 -8.95
N LYS A 65 -8.36 4.99 -7.86
CA LYS A 65 -8.61 5.45 -6.50
C LYS A 65 -7.45 6.33 -6.05
N VAL A 66 -7.74 7.59 -5.72
CA VAL A 66 -6.72 8.61 -5.43
C VAL A 66 -6.73 8.97 -3.94
N PHE A 67 -5.59 8.79 -3.28
CA PHE A 67 -5.36 9.21 -1.90
C PHE A 67 -4.61 10.55 -1.87
N ALA A 68 -5.34 11.66 -2.06
CA ALA A 68 -4.74 12.99 -2.22
C ALA A 68 -4.04 13.53 -0.96
N SER A 69 -4.45 13.06 0.22
CA SER A 69 -3.90 13.48 1.53
C SER A 69 -2.93 12.45 2.11
N ALA A 70 -2.45 11.48 1.32
CA ALA A 70 -1.46 10.52 1.80
C ALA A 70 -0.15 11.23 2.17
N GLN A 71 0.42 10.87 3.32
CA GLN A 71 1.67 11.43 3.84
C GLN A 71 2.58 10.30 4.31
N LYS A 72 3.90 10.53 4.25
CA LYS A 72 4.86 9.67 4.93
C LYS A 72 4.77 9.89 6.44
N ASN A 73 4.75 8.81 7.21
CA ASN A 73 4.70 8.85 8.68
C ASN A 73 6.11 8.76 9.32
N ASP A 74 7.13 9.23 8.61
CA ASP A 74 8.52 9.25 9.04
C ASP A 74 9.17 10.60 8.66
N ALA A 75 10.12 11.04 9.47
CA ALA A 75 10.84 12.30 9.24
C ALA A 75 11.88 12.22 8.11
N VAL A 76 12.24 11.01 7.66
CA VAL A 76 13.33 10.80 6.71
C VAL A 76 12.78 10.72 5.29
N THR A 77 12.69 11.88 4.64
CA THR A 77 12.16 12.03 3.27
C THR A 77 13.21 11.79 2.18
N SER A 78 14.10 10.81 2.38
CA SER A 78 15.09 10.39 1.38
C SER A 78 14.65 9.13 0.61
N THR A 79 15.32 8.86 -0.52
CA THR A 79 14.95 7.83 -1.50
C THR A 79 14.85 6.43 -0.90
N CYS A 80 15.91 5.86 -0.28
CA CYS A 80 15.87 4.47 0.20
C CYS A 80 14.82 4.26 1.30
N PRO A 81 14.74 5.10 2.35
CA PRO A 81 13.67 4.99 3.35
C PRO A 81 12.28 5.11 2.73
N GLY A 82 12.11 6.05 1.79
CA GLY A 82 10.86 6.22 1.05
C GLY A 82 10.45 4.99 0.25
N HIS A 83 11.38 4.30 -0.41
CA HIS A 83 11.06 3.09 -1.18
C HIS A 83 10.84 1.87 -0.27
N ALA A 84 11.63 1.73 0.80
CA ALA A 84 11.53 0.62 1.74
C ALA A 84 10.11 0.48 2.32
N VAL A 85 9.44 1.58 2.66
CA VAL A 85 8.10 1.51 3.27
C VAL A 85 7.00 1.10 2.31
N MET A 86 7.15 1.33 0.99
CA MET A 86 6.02 1.24 0.08
C MET A 86 5.54 -0.20 -0.17
N LEU A 87 6.46 -1.17 -0.19
CA LEU A 87 6.11 -2.59 -0.36
C LEU A 87 6.25 -3.43 0.91
N THR A 88 6.74 -2.84 2.01
CA THR A 88 6.85 -3.52 3.31
C THR A 88 5.76 -3.08 4.29
N GLY A 89 5.30 -1.83 4.20
CA GLY A 89 4.43 -1.23 5.21
C GLY A 89 5.11 -0.99 6.58
N VAL A 90 6.42 -1.22 6.68
CA VAL A 90 7.18 -1.14 7.94
C VAL A 90 7.91 0.19 8.02
N ASN A 91 7.99 0.78 9.22
CA ASN A 91 8.81 1.98 9.46
C ASN A 91 10.25 1.76 8.96
N PRO A 92 10.86 2.73 8.25
CA PRO A 92 12.08 2.47 7.49
C PRO A 92 13.27 2.09 8.38
N ALA A 93 13.40 2.67 9.58
CA ALA A 93 14.45 2.29 10.52
C ALA A 93 14.26 0.85 11.04
N LYS A 94 13.01 0.43 11.30
CA LYS A 94 12.68 -0.95 11.68
C LYS A 94 12.88 -1.94 10.53
N ALA A 95 12.68 -1.49 9.30
CA ALA A 95 12.95 -2.26 8.09
C ALA A 95 14.45 -2.38 7.76
N GLY A 96 15.34 -1.73 8.52
CA GLY A 96 16.80 -1.73 8.30
C GLY A 96 17.33 -0.62 7.40
N ILE A 97 16.47 0.29 6.93
CA ILE A 97 16.81 1.36 5.98
C ILE A 97 16.55 2.75 6.62
N PRO A 98 17.36 3.19 7.61
CA PRO A 98 17.13 4.46 8.31
C PRO A 98 17.49 5.70 7.46
N GLY A 99 18.23 5.54 6.36
CA GLY A 99 18.68 6.63 5.50
C GLY A 99 19.29 6.12 4.19
N ASN A 100 19.54 7.01 3.22
CA ASN A 100 20.30 6.68 2.00
C ASN A 100 21.74 6.25 2.31
N ARG A 101 22.31 6.86 3.35
CA ARG A 101 23.54 6.44 4.00
C ARG A 101 23.34 6.48 5.50
N TYR A 102 23.99 5.56 6.21
CA TYR A 102 23.96 5.50 7.67
C TYR A 102 25.27 4.89 8.19
N ILE A 103 25.55 5.10 9.48
CA ILE A 103 26.69 4.45 10.14
C ILE A 103 26.29 3.00 10.42
N ASP A 104 26.98 2.05 9.78
CA ASP A 104 26.85 0.64 10.15
C ASP A 104 27.51 0.43 11.51
N HIS A 105 26.74 0.03 12.51
CA HIS A 105 27.28 -0.18 13.87
C HIS A 105 28.25 -1.37 13.97
N ARG A 106 28.30 -2.26 12.96
CA ARG A 106 29.27 -3.36 12.92
C ARG A 106 30.65 -2.88 12.48
N SER A 107 30.71 -2.06 11.44
CA SER A 107 31.97 -1.58 10.86
C SER A 107 32.34 -0.16 11.30
N TRP A 108 31.41 0.59 11.90
CA TRP A 108 31.51 2.03 12.20
C TRP A 108 31.78 2.92 10.99
N GLU A 109 31.41 2.45 9.79
CA GLU A 109 31.60 3.21 8.55
C GLU A 109 30.27 3.74 8.02
N SER A 110 30.32 4.89 7.32
CA SER A 110 29.17 5.41 6.59
C SER A 110 28.93 4.62 5.30
N ARG A 111 27.95 3.72 5.34
CA ARG A 111 27.57 2.84 4.20
C ARG A 111 26.34 3.35 3.47
N SER A 112 26.21 2.97 2.21
CA SER A 112 24.96 3.16 1.44
C SER A 112 23.90 2.17 1.92
N CYS A 113 22.62 2.56 1.81
CA CYS A 113 21.47 1.72 2.15
C CYS A 113 21.46 0.34 1.47
N VAL A 114 22.04 0.24 0.28
CA VAL A 114 22.13 -1.00 -0.53
C VAL A 114 23.56 -1.54 -0.58
N TYR A 115 24.46 -1.07 0.29
CA TYR A 115 25.86 -1.51 0.28
C TYR A 115 25.97 -3.03 0.39
N ASP A 116 26.80 -3.61 -0.47
CA ASP A 116 27.23 -4.99 -0.40
C ASP A 116 28.74 -5.09 -0.64
N ASP A 117 29.39 -6.02 0.04
CA ASP A 117 30.80 -6.39 -0.10
C ASP A 117 30.96 -7.67 -0.93
N ASN A 118 29.88 -8.42 -1.15
CA ASN A 118 29.90 -9.63 -1.97
C ASN A 118 30.01 -9.28 -3.46
N ASN A 119 31.10 -9.73 -4.09
CA ASN A 119 31.35 -9.55 -5.54
C ASN A 119 30.32 -10.25 -6.44
N ALA A 120 29.53 -11.19 -5.93
CA ALA A 120 28.39 -11.75 -6.66
C ALA A 120 27.30 -10.70 -6.94
N ASN A 121 27.23 -9.63 -6.15
CA ASN A 121 26.25 -8.55 -6.27
C ASN A 121 26.82 -7.30 -6.97
N ARG A 122 27.79 -7.52 -7.86
CA ARG A 122 28.45 -6.44 -8.61
C ARG A 122 27.51 -5.85 -9.65
N VAL A 123 27.28 -4.55 -9.55
CA VAL A 123 26.49 -3.81 -10.53
C VAL A 123 27.38 -3.40 -11.69
N PHE A 124 26.97 -3.74 -12.92
CA PHE A 124 27.73 -3.38 -14.12
C PHE A 124 27.89 -1.85 -14.24
N GLY A 125 29.13 -1.40 -14.42
CA GLY A 125 29.46 0.02 -14.53
C GLY A 125 29.45 0.80 -13.20
N ALA A 126 29.24 0.14 -12.06
CA ALA A 126 29.31 0.78 -10.75
C ALA A 126 30.64 0.50 -10.02
N GLU A 127 31.05 1.44 -9.17
CA GLU A 127 32.24 1.31 -8.31
C GLU A 127 32.02 0.43 -7.08
N SER A 128 30.77 0.13 -6.72
CA SER A 128 30.40 -0.62 -5.51
C SER A 128 29.31 -1.66 -5.80
N ASN A 129 29.38 -2.79 -5.08
CA ASN A 129 28.36 -3.84 -5.14
C ASN A 129 27.10 -3.38 -4.41
N ARG A 130 25.93 -3.86 -4.85
CA ARG A 130 24.63 -3.44 -4.31
C ARG A 130 23.64 -4.60 -4.24
N SER A 131 22.90 -4.70 -3.15
CA SER A 131 21.85 -5.72 -2.98
C SER A 131 20.77 -5.25 -1.98
N PRO A 132 19.62 -5.94 -1.90
CA PRO A 132 18.61 -5.66 -0.90
C PRO A 132 18.95 -6.22 0.49
N LYS A 133 20.16 -6.77 0.73
CA LYS A 133 20.48 -7.51 1.97
C LYS A 133 20.25 -6.74 3.28
N ASN A 134 20.27 -5.41 3.21
CA ASN A 134 20.05 -4.55 4.38
C ASN A 134 18.56 -4.27 4.65
N LEU A 135 17.65 -4.68 3.77
CA LEU A 135 16.21 -4.68 4.02
C LEU A 135 15.85 -5.94 4.83
N LEU A 136 15.50 -5.75 6.10
CA LEU A 136 15.38 -6.83 7.09
C LEU A 136 13.98 -7.45 7.17
N VAL A 137 13.09 -7.06 6.26
CA VAL A 137 11.67 -7.45 6.26
C VAL A 137 11.27 -7.86 4.85
N THR A 138 10.26 -8.72 4.76
CA THR A 138 9.73 -9.18 3.47
C THR A 138 8.93 -8.07 2.78
N THR A 139 8.93 -8.10 1.46
CA THR A 139 8.12 -7.23 0.62
C THR A 139 6.86 -7.96 0.13
N LEU A 140 5.90 -7.22 -0.42
CA LEU A 140 4.74 -7.81 -1.11
C LEU A 140 5.13 -8.77 -2.27
N GLY A 141 6.32 -8.62 -2.85
CA GLY A 141 6.78 -9.38 -4.01
C GLY A 141 7.65 -10.60 -3.70
N ASP A 142 7.93 -10.87 -2.42
CA ASP A 142 8.69 -12.03 -1.96
C ASP A 142 7.80 -13.29 -1.89
#